data_AF-A0A9P4XN13-F1
#
_entry.id   AF-A0A9P4XN13-F1
#
_cell.length_a   1.000
_cell.length_b   1.000
_cell.length_c   1.000
_cell.angle_alpha   90.00
_cell.angle_beta   90.00
_cell.angle_gamma   90.00
#
_symmetry.space_group_name_H-M   'P 1'
#
loop_
_entity.id
_entity.type
_entity.pdbx_description
1 polymer ?
#
loop_
_entity_poly.entity_id
_entity_poly.type
_entity_poly.pdbx_seq_one_letter_code
_entity_poly.pdbx_strand_id
1 'polypeptide(L)'
;MDETIVKQLLASFLPPNVVALIDTHILDPRSPIQIFKRQALAQARNGASAVIPLVQPVADRGMAVLAEHQGALDLLLPLATIVATLVVLNWIRRLVLWWTRLAMRAVLWAAVVALAAWVWNRGVLVSARDAAVVGAKIMGYMAVLKNVWLDEYKRYEGQQASGRWDEYSARRSGGGMYDQTR
;
A
#
# COMPACT_ATOMS: atom_id res chain seq x y z
N MET A 1 10.11 -19.91 28.69
CA MET A 1 10.64 -20.53 27.46
C MET A 1 12.13 -20.39 27.54
N ASP A 2 12.81 -21.52 27.72
CA ASP A 2 14.16 -21.58 28.25
C ASP A 2 15.18 -21.06 27.23
N GLU A 3 16.01 -20.10 27.67
CA GLU A 3 17.14 -19.53 26.92
C GLU A 3 18.05 -20.61 26.31
N THR A 4 18.12 -21.78 26.95
CA THR A 4 18.92 -22.93 26.52
C THR A 4 18.43 -23.53 25.20
N ILE A 5 17.11 -23.61 25.00
CA ILE A 5 16.49 -24.18 23.79
C ILE A 5 16.72 -23.25 22.59
N VAL A 6 16.59 -21.95 22.82
CA VAL A 6 16.86 -20.91 21.81
C VAL A 6 18.33 -20.96 21.39
N LYS A 7 19.26 -21.04 22.35
CA LYS A 7 20.70 -21.18 22.07
C LYS A 7 21.05 -22.43 21.27
N GLN A 8 20.40 -23.55 21.55
CA GLN A 8 20.65 -24.83 20.88
C GLN A 8 20.11 -24.85 19.44
N LEU A 9 19.00 -24.15 19.17
CA LEU A 9 18.44 -23.96 17.83
C LEU A 9 19.22 -22.93 16.99
N LEU A 10 19.76 -21.88 17.63
CA LEU A 10 20.63 -20.91 16.97
C LEU A 10 21.99 -21.52 16.58
N ALA A 11 22.54 -22.39 17.42
CA ALA A 11 23.80 -23.07 17.13
C ALA A 11 23.71 -24.11 16.00
N SER A 12 22.51 -24.69 15.75
CA SER A 12 22.34 -25.72 14.72
C SER A 12 22.09 -25.17 13.32
N PHE A 13 21.70 -23.90 13.19
CA PHE A 13 21.35 -23.28 11.90
C PHE A 13 22.24 -22.09 11.48
N LEU A 14 23.02 -21.50 12.37
CA LEU A 14 23.82 -20.29 12.07
C LEU A 14 25.33 -20.54 12.22
N PRO A 15 26.15 -20.09 11.25
CA PRO A 15 27.61 -20.11 11.33
C PRO A 15 28.14 -19.46 12.63
N PRO A 16 29.21 -20.00 13.24
CA PRO A 16 29.69 -19.62 14.59
C PRO A 16 30.09 -18.14 14.74
N ASN A 17 30.41 -17.46 13.64
CA ASN A 17 30.69 -16.02 13.61
C ASN A 17 29.43 -15.15 13.80
N VAL A 18 28.24 -15.65 13.48
CA VAL A 18 26.97 -14.94 13.67
C VAL A 18 26.45 -15.12 15.10
N VAL A 19 26.67 -16.30 15.69
CA VAL A 19 26.31 -16.58 17.09
C VAL A 19 27.08 -15.67 18.06
N ALA A 20 28.37 -15.43 17.81
CA ALA A 20 29.17 -14.52 18.64
C ALA A 20 28.70 -13.05 18.56
N LEU A 21 28.28 -12.58 17.39
CA LEU A 21 27.72 -11.23 17.23
C LEU A 21 26.34 -11.09 17.90
N ILE A 22 25.49 -12.11 17.78
CA ILE A 22 24.16 -12.14 18.40
C ILE A 22 24.29 -12.17 19.93
N ASP A 23 25.20 -12.99 20.46
CA ASP A 23 25.45 -13.07 21.91
C ASP A 23 25.98 -11.75 22.47
N THR A 24 26.95 -11.13 21.76
CA THR A 24 27.59 -9.88 22.21
C THR A 24 26.71 -8.63 22.03
N HIS A 25 25.91 -8.53 20.96
CA HIS A 25 25.17 -7.30 20.64
C HIS A 25 23.64 -7.40 20.81
N ILE A 26 23.06 -8.60 20.73
CA ILE A 26 21.60 -8.79 20.71
C ILE A 26 21.09 -9.37 22.03
N LEU A 27 21.85 -10.28 22.66
CA LEU A 27 21.43 -10.98 23.89
C LEU A 27 21.97 -10.36 25.19
N ASP A 28 23.01 -9.52 25.14
CA ASP A 28 23.58 -8.89 26.34
C ASP A 28 22.55 -7.95 27.03
N PRO A 29 22.23 -8.13 28.34
CA PRO A 29 21.31 -7.30 29.11
C PRO A 29 21.60 -5.79 29.11
N ARG A 30 22.80 -5.37 28.69
CA ARG A 30 23.21 -3.97 28.57
C ARG A 30 23.25 -3.44 27.12
N SER A 31 22.71 -4.18 26.16
CA SER A 31 22.74 -3.75 24.76
C SER A 31 21.90 -2.47 24.53
N PRO A 32 22.35 -1.55 23.66
CA PRO A 32 21.64 -0.30 23.34
C PRO A 32 20.20 -0.52 22.85
N ILE A 33 19.95 -1.65 22.19
CA ILE A 33 18.63 -2.04 21.69
C ILE A 33 17.68 -2.34 22.86
N GLN A 34 18.17 -2.98 23.93
CA GLN A 34 17.36 -3.23 25.12
C GLN A 34 17.05 -1.93 25.88
N ILE A 35 17.99 -0.98 25.93
CA ILE A 35 17.77 0.34 26.54
C ILE A 35 16.68 1.10 25.77
N PHE A 36 16.76 1.09 24.43
CA PHE A 36 15.74 1.72 23.58
C PHE A 36 14.36 1.05 23.75
N LYS A 37 14.29 -0.28 23.81
CA LYS A 37 13.04 -1.01 24.08
C LYS A 37 12.45 -0.62 25.44
N ARG A 38 13.27 -0.56 26.48
CA ARG A 38 12.83 -0.17 27.83
C ARG A 38 12.35 1.28 27.87
N GLN A 39 13.05 2.20 27.20
CA GLN A 39 12.63 3.61 27.09
C GLN A 39 11.36 3.77 26.26
N ALA A 40 11.23 3.06 25.14
CA ALA A 40 10.01 3.07 24.33
C ALA A 40 8.81 2.53 25.11
N LEU A 41 8.98 1.44 25.86
CA LEU A 41 7.95 0.90 26.75
C LEU A 41 7.60 1.86 27.89
N ALA A 42 8.60 2.53 28.48
CA ALA A 42 8.38 3.51 29.54
C ALA A 42 7.65 4.76 29.00
N GLN A 43 8.01 5.26 27.82
CA GLN A 43 7.31 6.37 27.17
C GLN A 43 5.88 5.97 26.77
N ALA A 44 5.69 4.76 26.23
CA ALA A 44 4.37 4.27 25.90
C ALA A 44 3.48 4.14 27.14
N ARG A 45 4.02 3.64 28.26
CA ARG A 45 3.29 3.55 29.53
C ARG A 45 2.96 4.92 30.12
N ASN A 46 3.90 5.86 30.08
CA ASN A 46 3.68 7.23 30.58
C ASN A 46 2.71 8.03 29.69
N GLY A 47 2.77 7.83 28.38
CA GLY A 47 1.81 8.41 27.44
C GLY A 47 0.42 7.81 27.64
N ALA A 48 0.34 6.49 27.82
CA ALA A 48 -0.92 5.82 28.15
C ALA A 48 -1.50 6.31 29.48
N SER A 49 -0.69 6.45 30.54
CA SER A 49 -1.18 6.94 31.83
C SER A 49 -1.64 8.40 31.81
N ALA A 50 -1.13 9.22 30.87
CA ALA A 50 -1.60 10.58 30.66
C ALA A 50 -2.89 10.65 29.82
N VAL A 51 -3.06 9.75 28.85
CA VAL A 51 -4.21 9.74 27.92
C VAL A 51 -5.42 9.01 28.50
N ILE A 52 -5.21 7.91 29.24
CA ILE A 52 -6.26 7.12 29.89
C ILE A 52 -7.25 7.99 30.70
N PRO A 53 -6.82 8.88 31.62
CA PRO A 53 -7.75 9.68 32.42
C PRO A 53 -8.53 10.70 31.60
N LEU A 54 -8.02 11.12 30.44
CA LEU A 54 -8.72 12.06 29.56
C LEU A 54 -9.81 11.37 28.74
N VAL A 55 -9.58 10.12 28.33
CA VAL A 55 -10.50 9.35 27.49
C VAL A 55 -11.54 8.59 28.33
N GLN A 56 -11.18 8.16 29.55
CA GLN A 56 -12.07 7.46 30.48
C GLN A 56 -13.47 8.09 30.63
N PRO A 57 -13.62 9.38 30.98
CA PRO A 57 -14.95 9.96 31.22
C PRO A 57 -15.82 10.00 29.96
N VAL A 58 -15.21 10.07 28.76
CA VAL A 58 -15.93 10.04 27.49
C VAL A 58 -16.37 8.61 27.17
N ALA A 59 -15.49 7.63 27.42
CA ALA A 59 -15.79 6.22 27.24
C ALA A 59 -16.92 5.76 28.17
N ASP A 60 -16.86 6.14 29.46
CA ASP A 60 -17.88 5.79 30.45
C ASP A 60 -19.24 6.42 30.13
N ARG A 61 -19.27 7.69 29.69
CA ARG A 61 -20.50 8.35 29.23
C ARG A 61 -21.05 7.70 27.97
N GLY A 62 -20.19 7.35 27.01
CA GLY A 62 -20.60 6.65 25.81
C GLY A 62 -21.23 5.29 26.13
N MET A 63 -20.60 4.52 27.01
CA MET A 63 -21.09 3.22 27.47
C MET A 63 -22.41 3.33 28.25
N ALA A 64 -22.57 4.35 29.10
CA ALA A 64 -23.81 4.58 29.85
C ALA A 64 -24.99 4.88 28.91
N VAL A 65 -24.79 5.75 27.91
CA VAL A 65 -25.82 6.09 26.90
C VAL A 65 -26.16 4.88 26.02
N LEU A 66 -25.17 4.06 25.68
CA LEU A 66 -25.38 2.82 24.93
C LEU A 66 -26.16 1.78 25.74
N ALA A 67 -25.87 1.64 27.03
CA ALA A 67 -26.56 0.71 27.92
C ALA A 67 -28.03 1.08 28.17
N GLU A 68 -28.37 2.38 28.17
CA GLU A 68 -29.73 2.89 28.34
C GLU A 68 -30.62 2.60 27.10
N HIS A 69 -30.01 2.44 25.92
CA HIS A 69 -30.72 2.24 24.65
C HIS A 69 -30.29 0.96 23.93
N GLN A 70 -30.64 -0.19 24.48
CA GLN A 70 -30.32 -1.52 23.93
C GLN A 70 -30.80 -1.71 22.47
N GLY A 71 -31.96 -1.15 22.10
CA GLY A 71 -32.45 -1.20 20.71
C GLY A 71 -31.64 -0.32 19.73
N ALA A 72 -30.96 0.73 20.22
CA ALA A 72 -30.08 1.54 19.39
C ALA A 72 -28.74 0.84 19.14
N LEU A 73 -28.26 0.02 20.08
CA LEU A 73 -27.03 -0.77 19.93
C LEU A 73 -27.11 -1.74 18.75
N ASP A 74 -28.24 -2.44 18.56
CA ASP A 74 -28.41 -3.40 17.46
C ASP A 74 -28.32 -2.76 16.07
N LEU A 75 -28.69 -1.49 15.93
CA LEU A 75 -28.57 -0.74 14.67
C LEU A 75 -27.23 0.00 14.56
N LEU A 76 -26.75 0.60 15.65
CA LEU A 76 -25.53 1.41 15.65
C LEU A 76 -24.29 0.54 15.49
N LEU A 77 -24.27 -0.68 16.02
CA LEU A 77 -23.10 -1.57 15.95
C LEU A 77 -22.75 -1.98 14.49
N PRO A 78 -23.69 -2.51 13.68
CA PRO A 78 -23.38 -2.79 12.27
C PRO A 78 -23.10 -1.52 11.47
N LEU A 79 -23.80 -0.43 11.74
CA LEU A 79 -23.56 0.86 11.06
C LEU A 79 -22.15 1.39 11.37
N ALA A 80 -21.75 1.38 12.63
CA ALA A 80 -20.41 1.77 13.07
C ALA A 80 -19.33 0.88 12.45
N THR A 81 -19.60 -0.42 12.29
CA THR A 81 -18.68 -1.35 11.63
C THR A 81 -18.47 -0.99 10.15
N ILE A 82 -19.55 -0.64 9.43
CA ILE A 82 -19.45 -0.17 8.03
C ILE A 82 -18.66 1.13 7.97
N VAL A 83 -19.00 2.10 8.83
CA VAL A 83 -18.29 3.39 8.87
C VAL A 83 -16.82 3.20 9.21
N ALA A 84 -16.49 2.39 10.22
CA ALA A 84 -15.12 2.08 10.60
C ALA A 84 -14.35 1.45 9.43
N THR A 85 -14.99 0.52 8.71
CA THR A 85 -14.42 -0.10 7.52
C THR A 85 -14.13 0.95 6.44
N LEU A 86 -15.08 1.83 6.12
CA LEU A 86 -14.90 2.91 5.14
C LEU A 86 -13.79 3.88 5.54
N VAL A 87 -13.71 4.23 6.82
CA VAL A 87 -12.64 5.08 7.37
C VAL A 87 -11.29 4.39 7.19
N VAL A 88 -11.18 3.11 7.54
CA VAL A 88 -9.95 2.32 7.38
C VAL A 88 -9.56 2.23 5.90
N LEU A 89 -10.47 1.90 4.99
CA LEU A 89 -10.19 1.86 3.56
C LEU A 89 -9.74 3.22 3.02
N ASN A 90 -10.35 4.32 3.47
CA ASN A 90 -9.95 5.65 3.07
C ASN A 90 -8.55 6.02 3.60
N TRP A 91 -8.25 5.61 4.84
CA TRP A 91 -6.92 5.76 5.42
C TRP A 91 -5.87 4.98 4.65
N ILE A 92 -6.15 3.71 4.30
CA ILE A 92 -5.27 2.89 3.46
C ILE A 92 -5.06 3.57 2.12
N ARG A 93 -6.13 4.02 1.45
CA ARG A 93 -6.04 4.75 0.17
C ARG A 93 -5.12 5.96 0.31
N ARG A 94 -5.31 6.79 1.34
CA ARG A 94 -4.49 7.98 1.58
C ARG A 94 -3.04 7.63 1.89
N LEU A 95 -2.81 6.60 2.69
CA LEU A 95 -1.49 6.09 3.04
C LEU A 95 -0.77 5.61 1.78
N VAL A 96 -1.42 4.78 0.95
CA VAL A 96 -0.86 4.30 -0.32
C VAL A 96 -0.54 5.45 -1.25
N LEU A 97 -1.44 6.43 -1.44
CA LEU A 97 -1.19 7.59 -2.29
C LEU A 97 -0.03 8.46 -1.78
N TRP A 98 0.07 8.62 -0.46
CA TRP A 98 1.16 9.36 0.16
C TRP A 98 2.49 8.64 0.01
N TRP A 99 2.54 7.34 0.31
CA TRP A 99 3.74 6.51 0.16
C TRP A 99 4.19 6.38 -1.30
N THR A 100 3.27 6.15 -2.23
CA THR A 100 3.58 6.09 -3.66
C THR A 100 4.15 7.42 -4.18
N ARG A 101 3.58 8.56 -3.76
CA ARG A 101 4.11 9.88 -4.09
C ARG A 101 5.51 10.10 -3.52
N LEU A 102 5.73 9.68 -2.27
CA LEU A 102 7.02 9.79 -1.60
C LEU A 102 8.07 8.88 -2.26
N ALA A 103 7.71 7.64 -2.58
CA ALA A 103 8.56 6.69 -3.30
C ALA A 103 8.92 7.20 -4.71
N MET A 104 7.95 7.70 -5.48
CA MET A 104 8.22 8.33 -6.78
C MET A 104 9.20 9.49 -6.66
N ARG A 105 9.01 10.35 -5.65
CA ARG A 105 9.91 11.48 -5.40
C ARG A 105 11.31 10.99 -5.01
N ALA A 106 11.41 9.95 -4.18
CA ALA A 106 12.69 9.35 -3.80
C ALA A 106 13.42 8.73 -4.99
N VAL A 107 12.72 7.99 -5.86
CA VAL A 107 13.29 7.43 -7.10
C VAL A 107 13.77 8.55 -8.03
N LEU A 108 12.99 9.63 -8.17
CA LEU A 108 13.40 10.79 -8.97
C LEU A 108 14.68 11.44 -8.41
N TRP A 109 14.75 11.67 -7.10
CA TRP A 109 15.95 12.20 -6.48
C TRP A 109 17.15 11.25 -6.59
N ALA A 110 16.94 9.95 -6.44
CA ALA A 110 17.98 8.94 -6.63
C ALA A 110 18.51 8.97 -8.07
N ALA A 111 17.63 9.11 -9.07
CA ALA A 111 18.02 9.25 -10.47
C ALA A 111 18.81 10.56 -10.72
N VAL A 112 18.36 11.68 -10.14
CA VAL A 112 19.08 12.97 -10.23
C VAL A 112 20.48 12.86 -9.61
N VAL A 113 20.59 12.27 -8.42
CA VAL A 113 21.89 12.05 -7.74
C VAL A 113 22.77 11.11 -8.55
N ALA A 114 22.22 10.02 -9.10
CA ALA A 114 22.95 9.11 -9.96
C ALA A 114 23.48 9.81 -11.22
N LEU A 115 22.64 10.65 -11.86
CA LEU A 115 23.05 11.46 -13.01
C LEU A 115 24.13 12.48 -12.63
N ALA A 116 23.97 13.19 -11.52
CA ALA A 116 24.95 14.15 -11.03
C ALA A 116 26.30 13.48 -10.72
N ALA A 117 26.27 12.33 -10.04
CA ALA A 117 27.45 11.53 -9.75
C ALA A 117 28.11 11.01 -11.04
N TRP A 118 27.31 10.57 -12.02
CA TRP A 118 27.81 10.11 -13.30
C TRP A 118 28.47 11.22 -14.13
N VAL A 119 27.85 12.41 -14.18
CA VAL A 119 28.42 13.60 -14.83
C VAL A 119 29.71 14.03 -14.16
N TRP A 120 29.74 14.01 -12.82
CA TRP A 120 30.94 14.35 -12.04
C TRP A 120 32.09 13.37 -12.30
N ASN A 121 31.82 12.08 -12.47
CA ASN A 121 32.86 11.06 -12.66
C ASN A 121 33.32 10.90 -14.12
N ARG A 122 32.53 11.29 -15.13
CA ARG A 122 32.82 10.99 -16.55
C ARG A 122 32.88 12.19 -17.50
N GLY A 123 32.44 13.38 -17.08
CA GLY A 123 32.42 14.58 -17.92
C GLY A 123 31.23 14.66 -18.88
N VAL A 124 30.73 15.89 -19.09
CA VAL A 124 29.41 16.21 -19.67
C VAL A 124 29.19 15.69 -21.11
N LEU A 125 30.23 15.63 -21.96
CA LEU A 125 30.09 15.36 -23.39
C LEU A 125 29.88 13.87 -23.75
N VAL A 126 30.50 12.94 -23.02
CA VAL A 126 30.30 11.49 -23.26
C VAL A 126 28.95 11.05 -22.69
N SER A 127 28.51 11.70 -21.61
CA SER A 127 27.26 11.41 -20.92
C SER A 127 25.99 11.76 -21.69
N ALA A 128 25.98 12.83 -22.48
CA ALA A 128 24.79 13.21 -23.24
C ALA A 128 24.45 12.20 -24.36
N ARG A 129 25.47 11.64 -25.03
CA ARG A 129 25.28 10.67 -26.11
C ARG A 129 24.76 9.33 -25.58
N ASP A 130 25.29 8.87 -24.46
CA ASP A 130 24.87 7.60 -23.85
C ASP A 130 23.47 7.70 -23.23
N ALA A 131 23.14 8.85 -22.61
CA ALA A 131 21.80 9.12 -22.10
C ALA A 131 20.74 9.17 -23.22
N ALA A 132 21.07 9.72 -24.38
CA ALA A 132 20.17 9.74 -25.53
C ALA A 132 19.91 8.33 -26.09
N VAL A 133 20.94 7.47 -26.14
CA VAL A 133 20.79 6.07 -26.60
C VAL A 133 19.96 5.24 -25.63
N VAL A 134 20.22 5.37 -24.32
CA VAL A 134 19.43 4.68 -23.29
C VAL A 134 17.99 5.21 -23.26
N GLY A 135 17.81 6.53 -23.33
CA GLY A 135 16.49 7.17 -23.40
C GLY A 135 15.68 6.72 -24.61
N ALA A 136 16.30 6.63 -25.78
CA ALA A 136 15.66 6.11 -26.99
C ALA A 136 15.24 4.64 -26.84
N LYS A 137 16.07 3.81 -26.19
CA LYS A 137 15.76 2.40 -25.94
C LYS A 137 14.57 2.24 -24.98
N ILE A 138 14.53 3.04 -23.91
CA ILE A 138 13.42 3.06 -22.95
C ILE A 138 12.12 3.54 -23.62
N MET A 139 12.19 4.60 -24.43
CA MET A 139 11.05 5.10 -25.20
C MET A 139 10.52 4.07 -26.20
N GLY A 140 11.41 3.29 -26.84
CA GLY A 140 11.04 2.18 -27.70
C GLY A 140 10.23 1.10 -26.98
N TYR A 141 10.66 0.67 -25.79
CA TYR A 141 9.91 -0.31 -24.99
C TYR A 141 8.57 0.23 -24.48
N MET A 142 8.53 1.50 -24.05
CA MET A 142 7.29 2.17 -23.64
C MET A 142 6.28 2.30 -24.78
N ALA A 143 6.74 2.54 -26.01
CA ALA A 143 5.87 2.61 -27.18
C ALA A 143 5.22 1.25 -27.48
N VAL A 144 5.97 0.15 -27.38
CA VAL A 144 5.44 -1.21 -27.56
C VAL A 144 4.37 -1.53 -26.50
N LEU A 145 4.66 -1.25 -25.23
CA LEU A 145 3.72 -1.51 -24.14
C LEU A 145 2.44 -0.67 -24.27
N LYS A 146 2.57 0.60 -24.66
CA LYS A 146 1.43 1.49 -24.95
C LYS A 146 0.57 0.94 -26.09
N ASN A 147 1.20 0.44 -27.16
CA ASN A 147 0.49 -0.10 -28.30
C ASN A 147 -0.31 -1.35 -27.93
N VAL A 148 0.26 -2.27 -27.15
CA VAL A 148 -0.45 -3.46 -26.65
C VAL A 148 -1.67 -3.06 -25.82
N TRP A 149 -1.52 -2.06 -24.95
CA TRP A 149 -2.63 -1.60 -24.10
C TRP A 149 -3.73 -0.89 -24.90
N LEU A 150 -3.36 -0.07 -25.89
CA LEU A 150 -4.29 0.58 -26.81
C LEU A 150 -5.05 -0.43 -27.68
N ASP A 151 -4.39 -1.50 -28.12
CA ASP A 151 -5.03 -2.58 -28.88
C ASP A 151 -6.08 -3.30 -28.03
N GLU A 152 -5.75 -3.61 -26.77
CA GLU A 152 -6.69 -4.28 -25.88
C GLU A 152 -7.85 -3.36 -25.48
N TYR A 153 -7.59 -2.07 -25.26
CA TYR A 153 -8.64 -1.09 -25.01
C TYR A 153 -9.62 -0.96 -26.19
N LYS A 154 -9.09 -0.83 -27.42
CA LYS A 154 -9.90 -0.81 -28.65
C LYS A 154 -10.69 -2.10 -28.83
N ARG A 155 -10.11 -3.24 -28.44
CA ARG A 155 -10.77 -4.54 -28.50
C ARG A 155 -12.01 -4.59 -27.59
N TYR A 156 -11.99 -3.96 -26.42
CA TYR A 156 -13.15 -3.88 -25.54
C TYR A 156 -14.17 -2.82 -25.96
N GLU A 157 -13.74 -1.64 -26.43
CA GLU A 157 -14.65 -0.62 -26.97
C GLU A 157 -15.33 -1.10 -28.25
N GLY A 158 -14.61 -1.80 -29.13
CA GLY A 158 -15.14 -2.39 -30.36
C GLY A 158 -16.22 -3.44 -30.11
N GLN A 159 -16.06 -4.26 -29.06
CA GLN A 159 -17.07 -5.26 -28.66
C GLN A 159 -18.34 -4.63 -28.07
N GLN A 160 -18.20 -3.53 -27.32
CA GLN A 160 -19.35 -2.79 -26.80
C GLN A 160 -20.07 -1.98 -27.88
N ALA A 161 -19.33 -1.47 -28.87
CA ALA A 161 -19.90 -0.80 -30.02
C ALA A 161 -20.64 -1.80 -30.93
N SER A 162 -20.04 -2.94 -31.28
CA SER A 162 -20.66 -3.95 -32.16
C SER A 162 -21.92 -4.56 -31.56
N GLY A 163 -21.90 -4.93 -30.28
CA GLY A 163 -23.08 -5.49 -29.60
C GLY A 163 -24.26 -4.51 -29.53
N ARG A 164 -23.99 -3.20 -29.45
CA ARG A 164 -25.02 -2.15 -29.47
C ARG A 164 -25.68 -2.02 -30.84
N TRP A 165 -24.92 -2.11 -31.94
CA TRP A 165 -25.47 -2.02 -33.30
C TRP A 165 -26.31 -3.24 -33.70
N ASP A 166 -25.94 -4.44 -33.24
CA ASP A 166 -26.69 -5.67 -33.47
C ASP A 166 -28.05 -5.67 -32.75
N GLU A 167 -28.13 -5.09 -31.55
CA GLU A 167 -29.40 -4.92 -30.83
C GLU A 167 -30.36 -3.93 -31.53
N TYR A 168 -29.84 -2.83 -32.08
CA TYR A 168 -30.65 -1.86 -32.82
C TYR A 168 -31.18 -2.43 -34.15
N SER A 169 -30.38 -3.22 -34.86
CA SER A 169 -30.79 -3.84 -36.12
C SER A 169 -31.81 -4.97 -35.91
N ALA A 170 -31.64 -5.77 -34.85
CA ALA A 170 -32.61 -6.80 -34.47
C ALA A 170 -33.98 -6.21 -34.08
N ARG A 171 -34.01 -5.11 -33.32
CA ARG A 171 -35.28 -4.42 -32.97
C ARG A 171 -35.97 -3.79 -34.16
N ARG A 172 -35.22 -3.29 -35.15
CA ARG A 172 -35.79 -2.70 -36.38
C ARG A 172 -36.35 -3.76 -37.32
N SER A 173 -35.73 -4.94 -37.37
CA SER A 173 -36.17 -6.08 -38.18
C SER A 173 -37.43 -6.76 -37.61
N GLY A 174 -37.53 -6.89 -36.28
CA GLY A 174 -38.66 -7.56 -35.62
C GLY A 174 -39.98 -6.76 -35.55
N GLY A 175 -39.97 -5.46 -35.83
CA GLY A 175 -41.15 -4.59 -35.71
C GLY A 175 -42.05 -4.50 -36.94
N GLY A 176 -41.68 -5.12 -38.07
CA GLY A 176 -42.36 -4.96 -39.36
C GLY A 176 -43.40 -6.04 -39.71
N MET A 177 -43.68 -7.02 -38.84
CA MET A 177 -44.37 -8.25 -39.22
C MET A 177 -45.81 -8.38 -38.67
N TYR A 178 -46.53 -7.26 -38.47
CA TYR A 178 -47.91 -7.27 -37.96
C TYR A 178 -48.88 -6.31 -38.66
N ASP A 179 -48.71 -5.99 -39.94
CA ASP A 179 -49.67 -5.13 -40.64
C ASP A 179 -49.94 -5.55 -42.10
N GLN A 180 -50.33 -6.81 -42.29
CA GLN A 180 -51.00 -7.27 -43.51
C GLN A 180 -52.01 -8.38 -43.19
N THR A 181 -53.19 -7.99 -42.71
CA THR A 181 -54.42 -8.75 -42.93
C THR A 181 -55.60 -7.80 -42.85
N ARG A 182 -55.98 -7.26 -44.00
CA ARG A 182 -57.32 -6.73 -44.25
C ARG A 182 -57.84 -7.35 -45.54
#